data_AF-F2UJG6-F1
#
_entry.id   AF-F2UJG6-F1
#
_cell.length_a   1.000
_cell.length_b   1.000
_cell.length_c   1.000
_cell.angle_alpha   90.00
_cell.angle_beta   90.00
_cell.angle_gamma   90.00
#
_symmetry.space_group_name_H-M   'P 1'
#
loop_
_entity.id
_entity.type
_entity.pdbx_description
1 polymer ?
#
loop_
_entity_poly.entity_id
_entity_poly.type
_entity_poly.pdbx_seq_one_letter_code
_entity_poly.pdbx_strand_id
1 'polypeptide(L)'
;MMTNRQPQQQRQGGRRHERRRSTYELHPPVLVGPEEDEEEEGFDDEVEGKLEQRRQPPQQEPQQAPLHHHHDDQQRKSKEGKIKMKQAARTHRKEGAEREEEKVEEAEEEEELFDERRANLTFLILGGGFLFAMIALLGIGIMDVVYGESLLVHALASLLIASISASVVVTYALGGRAAFSHHWRWFQPLRGGVRFVSLQIFSWTLFALSLALPTLPLILALFFPSSTFRGVILAAGLFAFVSQVVMATSIITYHEPQEQHADGGGEGGDQGGQQGRGKDRSGEGQARKGSEQDTAQQDTQEDEHRTDQHDKTAAAERAAATKRKAKRWAGKAPADGGKHKKHHEGDDKRKQKQQQQQQEEQVQEQEQAQDQEEEEEDARSVASAPGSIGYFLQSPQGHRWWTSFIGAQVLLSLTGLAYTVLLDVYIKHDAEPMLVFACLCCLTAAIFLTYGVGGRWAYSRKQWSFFQPFIGGPIFIALQMLAWTFFGTAAFVFLLHILRALSVCIPAYTDDVSALPTITTAGLAAFLAQVINVASLFGRTLMEKDSPM
;
A
#
# COMPACT_ATOMS: atom_id res chain seq x y z
N MET A 1 -21.10 -14.13 78.39
CA MET A 1 -22.44 -14.62 77.96
C MET A 1 -22.36 -14.77 76.45
N MET A 2 -22.05 -15.94 75.87
CA MET A 2 -22.96 -17.09 75.58
C MET A 2 -24.30 -16.58 75.02
N THR A 3 -24.65 -16.77 73.74
CA THR A 3 -25.03 -18.02 73.03
C THR A 3 -24.87 -17.82 71.49
N ASN A 4 -24.33 -18.68 70.62
CA ASN A 4 -24.39 -20.13 70.36
C ASN A 4 -25.59 -20.62 69.50
N ARG A 5 -25.25 -21.33 68.40
CA ARG A 5 -26.03 -22.27 67.52
C ARG A 5 -26.96 -21.67 66.44
N GLN A 6 -27.07 -22.19 65.20
CA GLN A 6 -26.57 -23.42 64.53
C GLN A 6 -26.75 -23.31 62.98
N PRO A 7 -26.24 -24.29 62.17
CA PRO A 7 -26.02 -24.24 60.72
C PRO A 7 -26.93 -25.18 59.88
N GLN A 8 -26.86 -25.10 58.54
CA GLN A 8 -27.22 -26.16 57.57
C GLN A 8 -26.53 -25.85 56.22
N GLN A 9 -25.47 -26.56 55.80
CA GLN A 9 -25.46 -27.79 54.98
C GLN A 9 -26.40 -27.79 53.77
N GLN A 10 -25.83 -27.73 52.56
CA GLN A 10 -26.21 -28.65 51.48
C GLN A 10 -25.08 -28.90 50.48
N ARG A 11 -24.63 -30.16 50.46
CA ARG A 11 -23.86 -30.81 49.39
C ARG A 11 -24.83 -31.32 48.33
N GLN A 12 -24.54 -31.10 47.05
CA GLN A 12 -24.88 -32.00 45.93
C GLN A 12 -23.71 -31.85 44.91
N GLY A 13 -22.94 -32.88 44.54
CA GLY A 13 -23.34 -34.03 43.71
C GLY A 13 -23.41 -33.56 42.25
N GLY A 14 -22.38 -33.65 41.40
CA GLY A 14 -21.77 -34.89 40.91
C GLY A 14 -22.57 -35.47 39.73
N ARG A 15 -22.10 -35.32 38.48
CA ARG A 15 -22.30 -36.30 37.38
C ARG A 15 -21.56 -35.91 36.09
N ARG A 16 -20.67 -36.80 35.67
CA ARG A 16 -20.20 -37.01 34.29
C ARG A 16 -21.40 -37.24 33.36
N HIS A 17 -21.35 -36.68 32.15
CA HIS A 17 -21.88 -37.37 30.98
C HIS A 17 -21.02 -37.14 29.74
N GLU A 18 -20.58 -38.27 29.21
CA GLU A 18 -19.90 -38.53 27.96
C GLU A 18 -20.98 -38.85 26.90
N ARG A 19 -20.92 -38.24 25.71
CA ARG A 19 -21.58 -38.68 24.46
C ARG A 19 -20.99 -37.85 23.31
N ARG A 20 -20.15 -38.47 22.47
CA ARG A 20 -20.45 -39.18 21.20
C ARG A 20 -20.82 -38.27 20.03
N ARG A 21 -19.98 -38.41 18.98
CA ARG A 21 -20.10 -37.99 17.58
C ARG A 21 -21.51 -38.18 17.01
N SER A 22 -21.92 -37.26 16.15
CA SER A 22 -22.69 -37.61 14.94
C SER A 22 -22.38 -36.61 13.82
N THR A 23 -21.81 -37.15 12.75
CA THR A 23 -21.70 -36.59 11.41
C THR A 23 -23.10 -36.47 10.81
N TYR A 24 -23.40 -35.35 10.14
CA TYR A 24 -24.48 -35.26 9.16
C TYR A 24 -24.03 -34.36 8.01
N GLU A 25 -23.80 -35.00 6.86
CA GLU A 25 -23.89 -34.39 5.54
C GLU A 25 -25.36 -34.02 5.27
N LEU A 26 -25.60 -32.86 4.67
CA LEU A 26 -26.88 -32.52 4.05
C LEU A 26 -26.64 -31.57 2.87
N HIS A 27 -26.86 -32.10 1.67
CA HIS A 27 -27.11 -31.35 0.44
C HIS A 27 -28.37 -30.49 0.57
N PRO A 28 -28.45 -29.33 -0.10
CA PRO A 28 -29.72 -28.72 -0.46
C PRO A 28 -30.17 -29.11 -1.88
N PRO A 29 -31.50 -29.11 -2.12
CA PRO A 29 -32.13 -29.72 -3.28
C PRO A 29 -32.32 -28.77 -4.47
N VAL A 30 -32.45 -29.39 -5.64
CA VAL A 30 -33.04 -28.85 -6.88
C VAL A 30 -34.51 -28.50 -6.62
N LEU A 31 -34.93 -27.27 -6.95
CA LEU A 31 -36.33 -26.89 -7.06
C LEU A 31 -36.58 -26.21 -8.41
N VAL A 32 -37.61 -26.73 -9.07
CA VAL A 32 -38.14 -26.41 -10.39
C VAL A 32 -39.39 -25.55 -10.20
N GLY A 33 -39.44 -24.40 -10.88
CA GLY A 33 -40.64 -23.65 -11.34
C GLY A 33 -41.69 -23.21 -10.31
N PRO A 34 -42.66 -22.33 -10.66
CA PRO A 34 -43.11 -21.98 -12.03
C PRO A 34 -43.23 -20.47 -12.33
N GLU A 35 -43.48 -20.21 -13.63
CA GLU A 35 -44.29 -19.17 -14.29
C GLU A 35 -44.75 -17.93 -13.51
N GLU A 36 -44.51 -16.75 -14.08
CA GLU A 36 -45.52 -15.69 -14.30
C GLU A 36 -44.93 -14.58 -15.21
N ASP A 37 -45.42 -14.57 -16.45
CA ASP A 37 -46.01 -13.46 -17.23
C ASP A 37 -45.40 -12.04 -17.28
N GLU A 38 -45.25 -11.62 -18.53
CA GLU A 38 -45.57 -10.30 -19.12
C GLU A 38 -44.81 -9.05 -18.63
N GLU A 39 -43.96 -8.49 -19.50
CA GLU A 39 -44.26 -7.18 -20.09
C GLU A 39 -43.39 -6.97 -21.35
N GLU A 40 -44.09 -6.67 -22.44
CA GLU A 40 -43.57 -6.27 -23.75
C GLU A 40 -42.81 -4.95 -23.65
N GLU A 41 -41.67 -4.83 -24.32
CA GLU A 41 -41.32 -3.58 -25.00
C GLU A 41 -40.47 -3.90 -26.24
N GLY A 42 -41.04 -3.55 -27.38
CA GLY A 42 -40.48 -3.82 -28.70
C GLY A 42 -39.25 -2.99 -29.01
N PHE A 43 -38.39 -3.56 -29.86
CA PHE A 43 -37.45 -2.76 -30.64
C PHE A 43 -37.35 -3.36 -32.05
N ASP A 44 -37.59 -2.47 -33.00
CA ASP A 44 -37.92 -2.74 -34.38
C ASP A 44 -36.79 -3.38 -35.21
N ASP A 45 -37.24 -4.21 -36.15
CA ASP A 45 -36.51 -4.76 -37.28
C ASP A 45 -35.96 -3.67 -38.22
N GLU A 46 -34.67 -3.75 -38.56
CA GLU A 46 -34.18 -3.20 -39.83
C GLU A 46 -33.05 -4.07 -40.40
N VAL A 47 -33.42 -5.22 -40.97
CA VAL A 47 -32.55 -6.00 -41.87
C VAL A 47 -33.14 -5.92 -43.27
N GLU A 48 -32.80 -4.84 -43.98
CA GLU A 48 -33.14 -4.70 -45.39
C GLU A 48 -32.10 -5.41 -46.28
N GLY A 49 -32.59 -6.39 -47.03
CA GLY A 49 -31.80 -7.27 -47.87
C GLY A 49 -31.23 -6.60 -49.12
N LYS A 50 -29.95 -6.84 -49.39
CA LYS A 50 -29.37 -6.66 -50.73
C LYS A 50 -29.35 -7.99 -51.49
N LEU A 51 -30.39 -8.16 -52.30
CA LEU A 51 -30.44 -9.07 -53.45
C LEU A 51 -29.42 -8.62 -54.49
N GLU A 52 -28.27 -9.30 -54.57
CA GLU A 52 -27.28 -9.02 -55.61
C GLU A 52 -27.53 -9.88 -56.86
N GLN A 53 -27.67 -9.17 -57.96
CA GLN A 53 -28.03 -9.63 -59.29
C GLN A 53 -27.07 -10.68 -59.87
N ARG A 54 -27.64 -11.82 -60.27
CA ARG A 54 -27.06 -12.72 -61.27
C ARG A 54 -26.90 -11.98 -62.61
N ARG A 55 -25.67 -11.64 -62.99
CA ARG A 55 -25.30 -11.31 -64.38
C ARG A 55 -25.03 -12.60 -65.17
N GLN A 56 -25.68 -12.71 -66.32
CA GLN A 56 -25.39 -13.71 -67.36
C GLN A 56 -24.07 -13.40 -68.06
N PRO A 57 -23.26 -14.40 -68.46
CA PRO A 57 -22.18 -14.19 -69.43
C PRO A 57 -22.68 -14.41 -70.87
N PRO A 58 -22.10 -13.70 -71.86
CA PRO A 58 -22.49 -13.81 -73.25
C PRO A 58 -21.93 -15.07 -73.94
N GLN A 59 -22.68 -15.54 -74.93
CA GLN A 59 -22.31 -16.57 -75.89
C GLN A 59 -21.05 -16.19 -76.68
N GLN A 60 -20.12 -17.15 -76.84
CA GLN A 60 -19.11 -17.12 -77.88
C GLN A 60 -19.00 -18.49 -78.59
N GLU A 61 -18.75 -18.38 -79.89
CA GLU A 61 -18.72 -19.37 -80.96
C GLU A 61 -17.69 -20.51 -80.80
N PRO A 62 -17.87 -21.62 -81.55
CA PRO A 62 -17.00 -22.77 -81.51
C PRO A 62 -15.75 -22.55 -82.38
N GLN A 63 -14.56 -22.58 -81.77
CA GLN A 63 -13.30 -22.77 -82.48
C GLN A 63 -12.56 -24.03 -82.01
N GLN A 64 -11.91 -24.63 -83.00
CA GLN A 64 -11.42 -25.99 -83.04
C GLN A 64 -10.27 -26.27 -82.07
N ALA A 65 -10.24 -27.53 -81.61
CA ALA A 65 -9.26 -28.08 -80.67
C ALA A 65 -7.84 -28.20 -81.24
N PRO A 66 -6.82 -28.00 -80.39
CA PRO A 66 -5.61 -28.82 -80.40
C PRO A 66 -5.59 -29.69 -79.14
N LEU A 67 -5.69 -31.00 -79.35
CA LEU A 67 -5.34 -32.03 -78.37
C LEU A 67 -3.82 -31.95 -78.10
N HIS A 68 -3.41 -31.56 -76.88
CA HIS A 68 -2.40 -32.22 -76.04
C HIS A 68 -2.00 -31.31 -74.86
N HIS A 69 -1.77 -31.91 -73.68
CA HIS A 69 -1.35 -31.31 -72.39
C HIS A 69 -2.42 -30.65 -71.50
N HIS A 70 -3.45 -31.39 -71.07
CA HIS A 70 -4.39 -30.90 -70.03
C HIS A 70 -4.29 -31.58 -68.66
N HIS A 71 -3.42 -32.58 -68.49
CA HIS A 71 -3.38 -33.37 -67.25
C HIS A 71 -2.50 -32.75 -66.14
N ASP A 72 -1.51 -31.92 -66.49
CA ASP A 72 -0.59 -31.33 -65.51
C ASP A 72 -1.14 -30.06 -64.82
N ASP A 73 -1.99 -29.28 -65.52
CA ASP A 73 -2.57 -28.06 -64.97
C ASP A 73 -3.66 -28.33 -63.92
N GLN A 74 -4.42 -29.42 -64.05
CA GLN A 74 -5.36 -29.83 -63.00
C GLN A 74 -4.63 -30.30 -61.73
N GLN A 75 -3.48 -30.96 -61.86
CA GLN A 75 -2.68 -31.36 -60.70
C GLN A 75 -2.04 -30.16 -60.01
N ARG A 76 -1.59 -29.14 -60.75
CA ARG A 76 -1.10 -27.88 -60.16
C ARG A 76 -2.19 -27.14 -59.39
N LYS A 77 -3.38 -26.97 -59.97
CA LYS A 77 -4.52 -26.32 -59.29
C LYS A 77 -4.97 -27.09 -58.03
N SER A 78 -4.94 -28.42 -58.07
CA SER A 78 -5.24 -29.26 -56.88
C SER A 78 -4.20 -29.09 -55.77
N LYS A 79 -2.90 -29.00 -56.11
CA LYS A 79 -1.83 -28.77 -55.14
C LYS A 79 -1.89 -27.36 -54.54
N GLU A 80 -2.15 -26.34 -55.35
CA GLU A 80 -2.34 -24.96 -54.87
C GLU A 80 -3.55 -24.82 -53.93
N GLY A 81 -4.67 -25.48 -54.24
CA GLY A 81 -5.84 -25.53 -53.36
C GLY A 81 -5.53 -26.15 -52.00
N LYS A 82 -4.76 -27.26 -51.98
CA LYS A 82 -4.33 -27.91 -50.72
C LYS A 82 -3.38 -27.03 -49.90
N ILE A 83 -2.49 -26.28 -50.55
CA ILE A 83 -1.57 -25.35 -49.86
C ILE A 83 -2.36 -24.19 -49.25
N LYS A 84 -3.27 -23.57 -50.01
CA LYS A 84 -4.13 -22.48 -49.52
C LYS A 84 -5.02 -22.92 -48.36
N MET A 85 -5.62 -24.11 -48.46
CA MET A 85 -6.44 -24.67 -47.37
C MET A 85 -5.60 -24.94 -46.11
N LYS A 86 -4.37 -25.43 -46.26
CA LYS A 86 -3.46 -25.68 -45.13
C LYS A 86 -2.93 -24.38 -44.51
N GLN A 87 -2.75 -23.32 -45.29
CA GLN A 87 -2.43 -21.98 -44.77
C GLN A 87 -3.62 -21.39 -44.01
N ALA A 88 -4.83 -21.40 -44.57
CA ALA A 88 -6.03 -20.90 -43.89
C ALA A 88 -6.31 -21.62 -42.56
N ALA A 89 -6.10 -22.93 -42.50
CA ALA A 89 -6.22 -23.70 -41.26
C ALA A 89 -5.16 -23.33 -40.21
N ARG A 90 -3.96 -22.90 -40.62
CA ARG A 90 -2.93 -22.40 -39.70
C ARG A 90 -3.27 -21.02 -39.17
N THR A 91 -3.79 -20.12 -40.02
CA THR A 91 -4.21 -18.77 -39.59
C THR A 91 -5.34 -18.86 -38.59
N HIS A 92 -6.38 -19.66 -38.86
CA HIS A 92 -7.48 -19.87 -37.91
C HIS A 92 -7.03 -20.46 -36.58
N ARG A 93 -6.01 -21.32 -36.57
CA ARG A 93 -5.48 -21.90 -35.33
C ARG A 93 -4.66 -20.87 -34.53
N LYS A 94 -3.95 -19.97 -35.22
CA LYS A 94 -3.19 -18.88 -34.60
C LYS A 94 -4.13 -17.84 -33.99
N GLU A 95 -5.16 -17.42 -34.74
CA GLU A 95 -6.20 -16.51 -34.25
C GLU A 95 -7.00 -17.10 -33.08
N GLY A 96 -7.21 -18.42 -33.08
CA GLY A 96 -7.84 -19.11 -31.95
C GLY A 96 -6.99 -19.11 -30.69
N ALA A 97 -5.68 -19.31 -30.82
CA ALA A 97 -4.75 -19.27 -29.69
C ALA A 97 -4.58 -17.85 -29.13
N GLU A 98 -4.44 -16.84 -30.00
CA GLU A 98 -4.33 -15.42 -29.60
C GLU A 98 -5.59 -14.95 -28.85
N ARG A 99 -6.79 -15.40 -29.27
CA ARG A 99 -8.04 -15.11 -28.54
C ARG A 99 -8.18 -15.87 -27.22
N GLU A 100 -7.53 -17.03 -27.08
CA GLU A 100 -7.52 -17.73 -25.79
C GLU A 100 -6.55 -17.07 -24.81
N GLU A 101 -5.38 -16.61 -25.28
CA GLU A 101 -4.45 -15.81 -24.47
C GLU A 101 -5.08 -14.49 -24.02
N GLU A 102 -5.72 -13.73 -24.92
CA GLU A 102 -6.39 -12.46 -24.59
C GLU A 102 -7.49 -12.65 -23.53
N LYS A 103 -8.24 -13.77 -23.59
CA LYS A 103 -9.27 -14.08 -22.59
C LYS A 103 -8.71 -14.48 -21.23
N VAL A 104 -7.54 -15.13 -21.20
CA VAL A 104 -6.89 -15.48 -19.94
C VAL A 104 -6.34 -14.21 -19.30
N GLU A 105 -5.73 -13.32 -20.08
CA GLU A 105 -5.22 -12.03 -19.60
C GLU A 105 -6.36 -11.14 -19.08
N GLU A 106 -7.49 -11.04 -19.80
CA GLU A 106 -8.67 -10.28 -19.34
C GLU A 106 -9.28 -10.88 -18.06
N ALA A 107 -9.30 -12.21 -17.93
CA ALA A 107 -9.80 -12.88 -16.73
C ALA A 107 -8.87 -12.68 -15.52
N GLU A 108 -7.54 -12.69 -15.72
CA GLU A 108 -6.56 -12.38 -14.68
C GLU A 108 -6.67 -10.92 -14.23
N GLU A 109 -6.81 -9.97 -15.15
CA GLU A 109 -7.06 -8.56 -14.83
C GLU A 109 -8.36 -8.34 -14.05
N GLU A 110 -9.46 -9.02 -14.44
CA GLU A 110 -10.72 -8.93 -13.71
C GLU A 110 -10.62 -9.53 -12.29
N GLU A 111 -9.90 -10.64 -12.12
CA GLU A 111 -9.69 -11.26 -10.81
C GLU A 111 -8.85 -10.37 -9.90
N GLU A 112 -7.76 -9.78 -10.41
CA GLU A 112 -6.95 -8.79 -9.67
C GLU A 112 -7.78 -7.57 -9.27
N LEU A 113 -8.57 -7.01 -10.19
CA LEU A 113 -9.43 -5.87 -9.92
C LEU A 113 -10.48 -6.19 -8.85
N PHE A 114 -11.00 -7.40 -8.84
CA PHE A 114 -12.01 -7.84 -7.89
C PHE A 114 -11.44 -8.03 -6.48
N ASP A 115 -10.25 -8.63 -6.37
CA ASP A 115 -9.54 -8.77 -5.10
C ASP A 115 -9.10 -7.41 -4.55
N GLU A 116 -8.70 -6.48 -5.41
CA GLU A 116 -8.36 -5.12 -5.03
C GLU A 116 -9.59 -4.35 -4.49
N ARG A 117 -10.76 -4.49 -5.12
CA ARG A 117 -12.03 -3.92 -4.60
C ARG A 117 -12.41 -4.50 -3.24
N ARG A 118 -12.19 -5.79 -3.03
CA ARG A 118 -12.44 -6.45 -1.73
C ARG A 118 -11.51 -5.95 -0.65
N ALA A 119 -10.21 -5.79 -0.94
CA ALA A 119 -9.25 -5.22 -0.01
C ALA A 119 -9.64 -3.80 0.39
N ASN A 120 -9.96 -2.94 -0.58
CA ASN A 120 -10.38 -1.56 -0.34
C ASN A 120 -11.67 -1.44 0.48
N LEU A 121 -12.69 -2.25 0.15
CA LEU A 121 -13.94 -2.29 0.93
C LEU A 121 -13.68 -2.77 2.36
N THR A 122 -12.79 -3.75 2.53
CA THR A 122 -12.40 -4.27 3.84
C THR A 122 -11.67 -3.20 4.64
N PHE A 123 -10.70 -2.48 4.06
CA PHE A 123 -10.02 -1.38 4.72
C PHE A 123 -10.96 -0.22 5.07
N LEU A 124 -11.93 0.10 4.21
CA LEU A 124 -12.92 1.15 4.46
C LEU A 124 -13.86 0.76 5.62
N ILE A 125 -14.38 -0.47 5.62
CA ILE A 125 -15.27 -0.97 6.66
C ILE A 125 -14.53 -1.09 8.00
N LEU A 126 -13.29 -1.61 7.98
CA LEU A 126 -12.47 -1.74 9.18
C LEU A 126 -12.01 -0.39 9.72
N GLY A 127 -11.59 0.54 8.85
CA GLY A 127 -11.18 1.89 9.24
C GLY A 127 -12.35 2.74 9.75
N GLY A 128 -13.49 2.68 9.06
CA GLY A 128 -14.71 3.40 9.44
C GLY A 128 -15.33 2.86 10.75
N GLY A 129 -15.45 1.53 10.87
CA GLY A 129 -15.91 0.88 12.09
C GLY A 129 -14.99 1.16 13.29
N PHE A 130 -13.67 1.21 13.04
CA PHE A 130 -12.69 1.55 14.06
C PHE A 130 -12.78 3.01 14.51
N LEU A 131 -12.90 3.96 13.58
CA LEU A 131 -13.07 5.37 13.92
C LEU A 131 -14.35 5.60 14.74
N PHE A 132 -15.44 4.92 14.37
CA PHE A 132 -16.69 4.96 15.11
C PHE A 132 -16.54 4.40 16.52
N ALA A 133 -15.90 3.24 16.68
CA ALA A 133 -15.59 2.67 18.00
C ALA A 133 -14.70 3.61 18.83
N MET A 134 -13.75 4.29 18.20
CA MET A 134 -12.89 5.29 18.86
C MET A 134 -13.68 6.48 19.41
N ILE A 135 -14.56 7.06 18.59
CA ILE A 135 -15.42 8.18 19.02
C ILE A 135 -16.34 7.74 20.16
N ALA A 136 -16.88 6.53 20.07
CA ALA A 136 -17.73 5.97 21.11
C ALA A 136 -16.96 5.67 22.40
N LEU A 137 -15.70 5.21 22.34
CA LEU A 137 -14.83 5.03 23.51
C LEU A 137 -14.58 6.33 24.23
N LEU A 138 -14.22 7.36 23.46
CA LEU A 138 -13.93 8.67 23.99
C LEU A 138 -15.18 9.19 24.69
N GLY A 139 -16.34 9.10 24.02
CA GLY A 139 -17.63 9.45 24.59
C GLY A 139 -17.94 8.72 25.89
N ILE A 140 -17.71 7.42 25.98
CA ILE A 140 -18.02 6.66 27.21
C ILE A 140 -17.01 6.91 28.32
N GLY A 141 -15.71 7.00 28.03
CA GLY A 141 -14.70 7.35 29.02
C GLY A 141 -14.95 8.73 29.61
N ILE A 142 -15.44 9.65 28.78
CA ILE A 142 -15.95 10.95 29.19
C ILE A 142 -17.19 10.79 30.08
N MET A 143 -18.17 9.97 29.69
CA MET A 143 -19.37 9.73 30.51
C MET A 143 -19.02 9.10 31.86
N ASP A 144 -17.95 8.29 31.96
CA ASP A 144 -17.43 7.70 33.21
C ASP A 144 -16.86 8.75 34.13
N VAL A 145 -16.07 9.66 33.57
CA VAL A 145 -15.51 10.80 34.30
C VAL A 145 -16.61 11.75 34.75
N VAL A 146 -17.63 11.99 33.92
CA VAL A 146 -18.69 12.99 34.16
C VAL A 146 -19.78 12.48 35.10
N TYR A 147 -20.27 11.25 34.91
CA TYR A 147 -21.48 10.78 35.59
C TYR A 147 -21.21 9.91 36.82
N GLY A 148 -19.95 9.50 37.07
CA GLY A 148 -19.64 8.58 38.18
C GLY A 148 -20.38 7.24 38.05
N GLU A 149 -20.39 6.42 39.12
CA GLU A 149 -20.73 4.97 39.23
C GLU A 149 -22.07 4.45 38.65
N SER A 150 -22.46 4.88 37.46
CA SER A 150 -23.60 4.32 36.77
C SER A 150 -23.19 2.98 36.15
N LEU A 151 -23.96 1.95 36.47
CA LEU A 151 -23.86 0.62 35.86
C LEU A 151 -23.87 0.71 34.32
N LEU A 152 -24.61 1.68 33.78
CA LEU A 152 -24.69 1.98 32.35
C LEU A 152 -23.31 2.31 31.77
N VAL A 153 -22.52 3.16 32.43
CA VAL A 153 -21.21 3.54 31.91
C VAL A 153 -20.24 2.36 31.93
N HIS A 154 -20.27 1.54 32.98
CA HIS A 154 -19.47 0.32 33.04
C HIS A 154 -19.87 -0.68 31.96
N ALA A 155 -21.17 -0.84 31.70
CA ALA A 155 -21.69 -1.71 30.65
C ALA A 155 -21.31 -1.21 29.24
N LEU A 156 -21.44 0.10 29.00
CA LEU A 156 -21.03 0.73 27.75
C LEU A 156 -19.52 0.61 27.54
N ALA A 157 -18.70 0.86 28.57
CA ALA A 157 -17.25 0.74 28.50
C ALA A 157 -16.83 -0.71 28.19
N SER A 158 -17.49 -1.68 28.84
CA SER A 158 -17.25 -3.11 28.61
C SER A 158 -17.63 -3.55 27.19
N LEU A 159 -18.80 -3.11 26.70
CA LEU A 159 -19.25 -3.36 25.33
C LEU A 159 -18.24 -2.82 24.32
N LEU A 160 -17.62 -1.69 24.64
CA LEU A 160 -16.72 -1.02 23.74
C LEU A 160 -15.29 -1.56 23.75
N ILE A 161 -14.79 -1.97 24.91
CA ILE A 161 -13.60 -2.81 25.01
C ILE A 161 -13.80 -4.10 24.20
N ALA A 162 -14.98 -4.74 24.31
CA ALA A 162 -15.30 -5.93 23.52
C ALA A 162 -15.33 -5.65 22.01
N SER A 163 -15.88 -4.51 21.59
CA SER A 163 -15.90 -4.09 20.18
C SER A 163 -14.49 -3.87 19.62
N ILE A 164 -13.61 -3.19 20.35
CA ILE A 164 -12.22 -2.99 19.90
C ILE A 164 -11.45 -4.30 19.90
N SER A 165 -11.74 -5.18 20.87
CA SER A 165 -11.14 -6.51 20.92
C SER A 165 -11.50 -7.33 19.70
N ALA A 166 -12.76 -7.29 19.29
CA ALA A 166 -13.18 -7.86 18.02
C ALA A 166 -12.46 -7.17 16.85
N SER A 167 -12.35 -5.84 16.85
CA SER A 167 -11.67 -5.09 15.79
C SER A 167 -10.19 -5.48 15.63
N VAL A 168 -9.42 -5.65 16.71
CA VAL A 168 -8.00 -6.06 16.61
C VAL A 168 -7.85 -7.44 16.00
N VAL A 169 -8.69 -8.38 16.45
CA VAL A 169 -8.70 -9.75 15.92
C VAL A 169 -9.13 -9.76 14.44
N VAL A 170 -10.14 -8.97 14.09
CA VAL A 170 -10.64 -8.85 12.72
C VAL A 170 -9.60 -8.18 11.81
N THR A 171 -8.94 -7.11 12.26
CA THR A 171 -7.88 -6.43 11.50
C THR A 171 -6.71 -7.37 11.25
N TYR A 172 -6.25 -8.10 12.27
CA TYR A 172 -5.23 -9.11 12.08
C TYR A 172 -5.66 -10.22 11.10
N ALA A 173 -6.85 -10.78 11.31
CA ALA A 173 -7.32 -11.93 10.56
C ALA A 173 -7.76 -11.60 9.13
N LEU A 174 -8.74 -10.72 9.00
CA LEU A 174 -9.31 -10.32 7.72
C LEU A 174 -8.38 -9.37 6.99
N GLY A 175 -7.72 -8.44 7.68
CA GLY A 175 -6.77 -7.53 7.05
C GLY A 175 -5.57 -8.28 6.48
N GLY A 176 -5.01 -9.24 7.21
CA GLY A 176 -3.94 -10.08 6.70
C GLY A 176 -4.38 -11.03 5.58
N ARG A 177 -5.57 -11.65 5.70
CA ARG A 177 -6.13 -12.51 4.64
C ARG A 177 -6.47 -11.74 3.37
N ALA A 178 -6.99 -10.52 3.50
CA ALA A 178 -7.30 -9.67 2.35
C ALA A 178 -6.02 -9.15 1.68
N ALA A 179 -4.98 -8.84 2.46
CA ALA A 179 -3.72 -8.34 1.92
C ALA A 179 -2.83 -9.43 1.30
N PHE A 180 -2.91 -10.68 1.78
CA PHE A 180 -1.97 -11.75 1.39
C PHE A 180 -2.67 -13.08 1.04
N SER A 181 -3.93 -12.99 0.60
CA SER A 181 -4.83 -14.07 0.12
C SER A 181 -4.44 -15.50 0.53
N HIS A 182 -3.57 -16.15 -0.25
CA HIS A 182 -3.21 -17.56 -0.13
C HIS A 182 -2.09 -17.87 0.89
N HIS A 183 -1.23 -16.90 1.19
CA HIS A 183 -0.06 -17.11 2.04
C HIS A 183 -0.32 -16.72 3.51
N TRP A 184 -1.40 -15.97 3.78
CA TRP A 184 -1.79 -15.62 5.13
C TRP A 184 -2.26 -16.84 5.93
N ARG A 185 -1.60 -17.11 7.05
CA ARG A 185 -2.04 -18.10 8.04
C ARG A 185 -2.46 -17.37 9.30
N TRP A 186 -3.50 -17.87 9.96
CA TRP A 186 -3.96 -17.31 11.24
C TRP A 186 -2.83 -17.26 12.29
N PHE A 187 -1.98 -18.27 12.32
CA PHE A 187 -0.86 -18.35 13.27
C PHE A 187 0.46 -18.39 12.51
N GLN A 188 1.24 -17.31 12.63
CA GLN A 188 2.52 -17.13 11.94
C GLN A 188 3.62 -16.66 12.92
N PRO A 189 4.06 -17.52 13.86
CA PRO A 189 5.16 -17.15 14.72
C PRO A 189 6.42 -16.93 13.86
N LEU A 190 7.03 -15.74 14.00
CA LEU A 190 8.31 -15.36 13.41
C LEU A 190 8.38 -15.31 11.87
N ARG A 191 7.26 -15.37 11.15
CA ARG A 191 7.20 -15.13 9.69
C ARG A 191 6.86 -13.66 9.42
N GLY A 192 7.21 -13.13 8.25
CA GLY A 192 6.94 -11.73 7.87
C GLY A 192 8.11 -10.76 8.01
N GLY A 193 9.28 -11.24 8.47
CA GLY A 193 10.47 -10.42 8.72
C GLY A 193 10.50 -9.79 10.12
N VAL A 194 11.68 -9.35 10.56
CA VAL A 194 11.92 -8.85 11.94
C VAL A 194 11.03 -7.65 12.29
N ARG A 195 10.79 -6.74 11.33
CA ARG A 195 9.96 -5.55 11.55
C ARG A 195 8.49 -5.90 11.83
N PHE A 196 7.90 -6.75 10.98
CA PHE A 196 6.54 -7.28 11.18
C PHE A 196 6.40 -7.95 12.55
N VAL A 197 7.32 -8.87 12.86
CA VAL A 197 7.28 -9.64 14.12
C VAL A 197 7.38 -8.73 15.34
N SER A 198 8.25 -7.70 15.29
CA SER A 198 8.41 -6.74 16.38
C SER A 198 7.13 -5.94 16.62
N LEU A 199 6.52 -5.44 15.54
CA LEU A 199 5.27 -4.68 15.62
C LEU A 199 4.11 -5.55 16.11
N GLN A 200 4.03 -6.80 15.66
CA GLN A 200 3.05 -7.77 16.15
C GLN A 200 3.18 -8.00 17.66
N ILE A 201 4.39 -8.31 18.15
CA ILE A 201 4.62 -8.51 19.60
C ILE A 201 4.20 -7.27 20.38
N PHE A 202 4.60 -6.08 19.92
CA PHE A 202 4.25 -4.82 20.58
C PHE A 202 2.74 -4.59 20.58
N SER A 203 2.07 -4.80 19.44
CA SER A 203 0.63 -4.66 19.30
C SER A 203 -0.14 -5.62 20.22
N TRP A 204 0.20 -6.92 20.22
CA TRP A 204 -0.45 -7.91 21.08
C TRP A 204 -0.21 -7.64 22.57
N THR A 205 0.94 -7.08 22.94
CA THR A 205 1.24 -6.68 24.31
C THR A 205 0.35 -5.51 24.76
N LEU A 206 0.25 -4.47 23.94
CA LEU A 206 -0.64 -3.33 24.20
C LEU A 206 -2.11 -3.76 24.23
N PHE A 207 -2.49 -4.71 23.37
CA PHE A 207 -3.82 -5.29 23.37
C PHE A 207 -4.11 -6.02 24.69
N ALA A 208 -3.19 -6.89 25.14
CA ALA A 208 -3.32 -7.59 26.41
C ALA A 208 -3.43 -6.62 27.60
N LEU A 209 -2.65 -5.53 27.60
CA LEU A 209 -2.75 -4.48 28.61
C LEU A 209 -4.11 -3.79 28.58
N SER A 210 -4.65 -3.51 27.38
CA SER A 210 -5.98 -2.91 27.25
C SER A 210 -7.11 -3.79 27.77
N LEU A 211 -6.95 -5.11 27.74
CA LEU A 211 -7.88 -6.07 28.33
C LEU A 211 -7.69 -6.21 29.85
N ALA A 212 -6.44 -6.20 30.31
CA ALA A 212 -6.12 -6.38 31.72
C ALA A 212 -6.50 -5.16 32.57
N LEU A 213 -6.25 -3.95 32.08
CA LEU A 213 -6.46 -2.72 32.84
C LEU A 213 -7.91 -2.53 33.32
N PRO A 214 -8.97 -2.74 32.54
CA PRO A 214 -10.35 -2.67 33.00
C PRO A 214 -10.73 -3.75 34.01
N THR A 215 -10.10 -4.93 33.94
CA THR A 215 -10.35 -6.03 34.89
C THR A 215 -9.72 -5.78 36.26
N LEU A 216 -8.65 -4.97 36.32
CA LEU A 216 -7.91 -4.72 37.55
C LEU A 216 -8.72 -3.95 38.60
N PRO A 217 -9.45 -2.85 38.27
CA PRO A 217 -10.40 -2.23 39.18
C PRO A 217 -11.52 -3.16 39.62
N LEU A 218 -12.03 -4.03 38.74
CA LEU A 218 -13.07 -5.02 39.10
C LEU A 218 -12.54 -5.98 40.17
N ILE A 219 -11.34 -6.52 39.99
CA ILE A 219 -10.69 -7.40 40.95
C ILE A 219 -10.39 -6.64 42.26
N LEU A 220 -9.84 -5.43 42.17
CA LEU A 220 -9.54 -4.62 43.36
C LEU A 220 -10.79 -4.20 44.12
N ALA A 221 -11.91 -3.94 43.44
CA ALA A 221 -13.19 -3.64 44.08
C ALA A 221 -13.70 -4.80 44.94
N LEU A 222 -13.36 -6.06 44.60
CA LEU A 222 -13.69 -7.22 45.43
C LEU A 222 -12.93 -7.23 46.77
N PHE A 223 -11.73 -6.62 46.83
CA PHE A 223 -10.89 -6.57 48.03
C PHE A 223 -10.95 -5.23 48.77
N PHE A 224 -11.21 -4.13 48.04
CA PHE A 224 -11.19 -2.75 48.52
C PHE A 224 -12.39 -1.97 47.98
N PRO A 225 -13.60 -2.18 48.53
CA PRO A 225 -14.84 -1.62 47.99
C PRO A 225 -14.91 -0.08 47.95
N SER A 226 -14.04 0.60 48.71
CA SER A 226 -13.99 2.05 48.81
C SER A 226 -12.96 2.71 47.87
N SER A 227 -12.20 1.93 47.09
CA SER A 227 -11.18 2.48 46.18
C SER A 227 -11.78 2.75 44.80
N THR A 228 -11.80 4.02 44.38
CA THR A 228 -12.21 4.40 43.03
C THR A 228 -10.97 4.61 42.14
N PHE A 229 -10.87 3.82 41.06
CA PHE A 229 -9.76 3.88 40.12
C PHE A 229 -10.17 4.66 38.86
N ARG A 230 -10.17 5.99 38.96
CA ARG A 230 -10.53 6.87 37.84
C ARG A 230 -9.46 6.84 36.74
N GLY A 231 -9.89 6.89 35.48
CA GLY A 231 -9.00 6.99 34.32
C GLY A 231 -8.42 5.67 33.80
N VAL A 232 -8.61 4.55 34.51
CA VAL A 232 -8.12 3.23 34.05
C VAL A 232 -8.80 2.79 32.74
N ILE A 233 -10.10 3.06 32.59
CA ILE A 233 -10.85 2.78 31.36
C ILE A 233 -10.31 3.60 30.18
N LEU A 234 -9.99 4.88 30.42
CA LEU A 234 -9.38 5.75 29.39
C LEU A 234 -8.01 5.23 28.96
N ALA A 235 -7.15 4.86 29.93
CA ALA A 235 -5.84 4.29 29.65
C ALA A 235 -5.95 2.98 28.85
N ALA A 236 -6.91 2.12 29.22
CA ALA A 236 -7.19 0.89 28.48
C ALA A 236 -7.62 1.17 27.03
N GLY A 237 -8.53 2.14 26.83
CA GLY A 237 -8.95 2.57 25.48
C GLY A 237 -7.78 3.11 24.64
N LEU A 238 -6.87 3.87 25.24
CA LEU A 238 -5.67 4.37 24.57
C LEU A 238 -4.71 3.24 24.17
N PHE A 239 -4.47 2.27 25.06
CA PHE A 239 -3.63 1.12 24.70
C PHE A 239 -4.26 0.26 23.61
N ALA A 240 -5.58 0.08 23.63
CA ALA A 240 -6.30 -0.62 22.57
C ALA A 240 -6.17 0.10 21.22
N PHE A 241 -6.22 1.44 21.24
CA PHE A 241 -6.00 2.27 20.05
C PHE A 241 -4.58 2.10 19.49
N VAL A 242 -3.56 2.32 20.33
CA VAL A 242 -2.16 2.21 19.88
C VAL A 242 -1.88 0.79 19.40
N SER A 243 -2.39 -0.23 20.11
CA SER A 243 -2.32 -1.62 19.68
C SER A 243 -2.85 -1.79 18.25
N GLN A 244 -4.02 -1.25 17.95
CA GLN A 244 -4.64 -1.42 16.64
C GLN A 244 -3.89 -0.69 15.52
N VAL A 245 -3.40 0.53 15.77
CA VAL A 245 -2.57 1.25 14.79
C VAL A 245 -1.29 0.47 14.50
N VAL A 246 -0.63 -0.05 15.53
CA VAL A 246 0.56 -0.89 15.38
C VAL A 246 0.21 -2.19 14.67
N MET A 247 -0.96 -2.79 14.94
CA MET A 247 -1.44 -4.01 14.26
C MET A 247 -1.61 -3.77 12.76
N ALA A 248 -2.36 -2.73 12.38
CA ALA A 248 -2.57 -2.36 10.98
C ALA A 248 -1.24 -2.05 10.28
N THR A 249 -0.36 -1.30 10.96
CA THR A 249 0.99 -1.00 10.44
C THR A 249 1.80 -2.27 10.23
N SER A 250 1.71 -3.23 11.16
CA SER A 250 2.45 -4.48 11.04
C SER A 250 2.06 -5.22 9.76
N ILE A 251 0.76 -5.31 9.43
CA ILE A 251 0.27 -5.98 8.22
C ILE A 251 0.87 -5.36 6.96
N ILE A 252 0.95 -4.02 6.89
CA ILE A 252 1.57 -3.30 5.76
C ILE A 252 3.08 -3.61 5.64
N THR A 253 3.74 -3.91 6.75
CA THR A 253 5.18 -4.26 6.79
C THR A 253 5.46 -5.75 6.64
N TYR A 254 4.44 -6.59 6.44
CA TYR A 254 4.64 -8.01 6.22
C TYR A 254 5.40 -8.22 4.91
N HIS A 255 6.50 -8.95 4.96
CA HIS A 255 7.21 -9.42 3.78
C HIS A 255 7.12 -10.93 3.74
N GLU A 256 6.60 -11.44 2.64
CA GLU A 256 6.66 -12.86 2.36
C GLU A 256 8.13 -13.29 2.43
N PRO A 257 8.48 -14.29 3.24
CA PRO A 257 9.80 -14.90 3.15
C PRO A 257 9.89 -15.42 1.72
N GLN A 258 10.72 -14.78 0.89
CA GLN A 258 11.07 -15.36 -0.40
C GLN A 258 11.52 -16.77 -0.05
N GLU A 259 10.77 -17.77 -0.53
CA GLU A 259 11.24 -19.14 -0.52
C GLU A 259 12.58 -19.05 -1.24
N GLN A 260 13.65 -19.04 -0.45
CA GLN A 260 14.99 -19.10 -0.98
C GLN A 260 14.98 -20.43 -1.71
N HIS A 261 14.72 -20.36 -3.01
CA HIS A 261 14.78 -21.48 -3.92
C HIS A 261 16.11 -22.13 -3.61
N ALA A 262 16.04 -23.29 -2.98
CA ALA A 262 17.19 -24.07 -2.56
C ALA A 262 17.91 -24.68 -3.79
N ASP A 263 17.88 -23.98 -4.93
CA ASP A 263 18.48 -24.36 -6.21
C ASP A 263 19.98 -23.99 -6.29
N GLY A 264 20.55 -23.38 -5.26
CA GLY A 264 21.97 -23.05 -5.21
C GLY A 264 22.73 -23.88 -4.19
N GLY A 265 23.12 -25.14 -4.49
CA GLY A 265 24.14 -25.80 -3.67
C GLY A 265 24.31 -27.32 -3.73
N GLY A 266 23.75 -28.02 -4.72
CA GLY A 266 23.90 -29.47 -4.88
C GLY A 266 24.98 -29.94 -5.88
N GLU A 267 25.70 -29.03 -6.55
CA GLU A 267 26.76 -29.41 -7.51
C GLU A 267 28.09 -28.75 -7.12
N GLY A 268 28.79 -29.36 -6.16
CA GLY A 268 30.05 -28.84 -5.69
C GLY A 268 30.83 -29.81 -4.81
N GLY A 269 31.05 -31.05 -5.25
CA GLY A 269 32.16 -31.85 -4.72
C GLY A 269 31.95 -33.36 -4.64
N ASP A 270 32.05 -34.06 -5.78
CA ASP A 270 32.67 -35.39 -5.78
C ASP A 270 33.36 -35.67 -7.13
N GLN A 271 34.51 -35.01 -7.35
CA GLN A 271 35.53 -35.48 -8.29
C GLN A 271 36.74 -35.94 -7.48
N GLY A 272 36.70 -37.18 -7.00
CA GLY A 272 37.84 -37.75 -6.26
C GLY A 272 37.69 -39.22 -5.89
N GLY A 273 37.45 -40.12 -6.85
CA GLY A 273 37.23 -41.53 -6.51
C GLY A 273 37.31 -42.54 -7.64
N GLN A 274 38.30 -42.43 -8.52
CA GLN A 274 38.60 -43.48 -9.50
C GLN A 274 39.36 -44.63 -8.81
N GLN A 275 38.67 -45.67 -8.31
CA GLN A 275 39.25 -47.00 -8.13
C GLN A 275 38.22 -48.13 -7.92
N GLY A 276 37.96 -48.89 -9.00
CA GLY A 276 38.04 -50.35 -8.98
C GLY A 276 36.82 -51.20 -8.59
N ARG A 277 36.50 -52.15 -9.51
CA ARG A 277 35.70 -53.39 -9.35
C ARG A 277 34.19 -53.18 -9.13
N GLY A 278 33.28 -53.85 -9.82
CA GLY A 278 33.38 -54.91 -10.81
C GLY A 278 32.07 -55.69 -10.83
N LYS A 279 31.60 -55.97 -12.04
CA LYS A 279 30.82 -57.13 -12.49
C LYS A 279 29.38 -57.34 -12.00
N ASP A 280 28.63 -57.88 -12.98
CA ASP A 280 27.31 -58.53 -12.93
C ASP A 280 26.11 -57.57 -12.84
N ARG A 281 24.98 -57.75 -13.53
CA ARG A 281 24.47 -58.44 -14.73
C ARG A 281 22.93 -58.37 -14.57
N SER A 282 22.18 -58.38 -15.67
CA SER A 282 20.70 -58.42 -15.74
C SER A 282 20.02 -57.13 -15.29
N GLY A 283 19.04 -56.56 -15.98
CA GLY A 283 18.18 -57.03 -17.06
C GLY A 283 16.85 -56.26 -16.92
N GLU A 284 16.13 -56.06 -18.02
CA GLU A 284 14.84 -55.35 -18.14
C GLU A 284 14.96 -53.81 -18.04
N GLY A 285 14.58 -52.99 -19.03
CA GLY A 285 13.66 -53.17 -20.15
C GLY A 285 12.40 -52.38 -19.90
N GLN A 286 12.37 -51.07 -20.22
CA GLN A 286 11.12 -50.38 -20.55
C GLN A 286 11.31 -49.00 -21.21
N ALA A 287 10.77 -48.92 -22.43
CA ALA A 287 9.94 -47.85 -22.99
C ALA A 287 10.43 -46.39 -22.97
N ARG A 288 10.88 -45.98 -24.16
CA ARG A 288 10.79 -44.64 -24.76
C ARG A 288 9.48 -43.90 -24.42
N LYS A 289 9.60 -42.65 -23.97
CA LYS A 289 8.78 -41.52 -24.44
C LYS A 289 9.67 -40.28 -24.51
N GLY A 290 9.79 -39.73 -25.70
CA GLY A 290 10.48 -38.46 -25.94
C GLY A 290 9.59 -37.29 -25.57
N SER A 291 10.22 -36.25 -25.03
CA SER A 291 9.68 -34.90 -24.91
C SER A 291 10.64 -33.97 -25.65
N GLU A 292 10.30 -33.68 -26.90
CA GLU A 292 10.77 -32.51 -27.64
C GLU A 292 10.00 -31.31 -27.09
N GLN A 293 10.60 -30.56 -26.16
CA GLN A 293 10.06 -29.26 -25.75
C GLN A 293 11.13 -28.33 -25.17
N ASP A 294 12.32 -28.27 -25.77
CA ASP A 294 13.40 -27.36 -25.37
C ASP A 294 14.13 -26.84 -26.61
N THR A 295 13.48 -26.05 -27.48
CA THR A 295 14.19 -25.35 -28.58
C THR A 295 13.45 -24.14 -29.16
N ALA A 296 12.72 -23.36 -28.36
CA ALA A 296 11.99 -22.19 -28.89
C ALA A 296 12.10 -20.88 -28.10
N GLN A 297 12.92 -20.83 -27.04
CA GLN A 297 13.05 -19.64 -26.18
C GLN A 297 14.44 -19.01 -26.14
N GLN A 298 15.40 -19.53 -26.93
CA GLN A 298 16.79 -19.06 -26.89
C GLN A 298 17.18 -18.14 -28.05
N ASP A 299 16.35 -18.01 -29.09
CA ASP A 299 16.69 -17.25 -30.30
C ASP A 299 16.23 -15.77 -30.27
N THR A 300 15.46 -15.32 -29.27
CA THR A 300 14.93 -13.93 -29.23
C THR A 300 15.76 -12.99 -28.35
N GLN A 301 16.65 -13.51 -27.49
CA GLN A 301 17.49 -12.69 -26.60
C GLN A 301 18.89 -12.36 -27.16
N GLU A 302 19.33 -12.99 -28.26
CA GLU A 302 20.65 -12.71 -28.84
C GLU A 302 20.71 -11.47 -29.75
N ASP A 303 19.56 -10.96 -30.24
CA ASP A 303 19.55 -9.83 -31.18
C ASP A 303 19.53 -8.45 -30.51
N GLU A 304 18.97 -8.30 -29.30
CA GLU A 304 18.97 -7.01 -28.58
C GLU A 304 20.33 -6.68 -27.93
N HIS A 305 21.09 -7.70 -27.52
CA HIS A 305 22.39 -7.48 -26.88
C HIS A 305 23.52 -7.12 -27.87
N ARG A 306 23.26 -7.25 -29.19
CA ARG A 306 24.25 -7.06 -30.25
C ARG A 306 24.36 -5.61 -30.74
N THR A 307 23.31 -4.80 -30.57
CA THR A 307 23.28 -3.39 -30.95
C THR A 307 24.10 -2.51 -30.00
N ASP A 308 24.08 -2.77 -28.69
CA ASP A 308 24.78 -1.94 -27.70
C ASP A 308 26.32 -2.13 -27.67
N GLN A 309 26.83 -3.29 -28.11
CA GLN A 309 28.27 -3.50 -28.23
C GLN A 309 28.89 -2.76 -29.41
N HIS A 310 28.10 -2.44 -30.45
CA HIS A 310 28.59 -1.82 -31.68
C HIS A 310 28.85 -0.32 -31.52
N ASP A 311 28.10 0.36 -30.64
CA ASP A 311 28.28 1.79 -30.37
C ASP A 311 29.44 2.08 -29.38
N LYS A 312 29.67 1.18 -28.41
CA LYS A 312 30.80 1.30 -27.47
C LYS A 312 32.17 1.11 -28.15
N THR A 313 32.24 0.26 -29.17
CA THR A 313 33.48 0.04 -29.96
C THR A 313 33.79 1.21 -30.89
N ALA A 314 32.78 1.88 -31.46
CA ALA A 314 32.97 3.05 -32.31
C ALA A 314 33.51 4.29 -31.56
N ALA A 315 33.11 4.48 -30.29
CA ALA A 315 33.61 5.57 -29.45
C ALA A 315 35.10 5.37 -29.08
N ALA A 316 35.50 4.13 -28.76
CA ALA A 316 36.88 3.78 -28.44
C ALA A 316 37.83 3.95 -29.65
N GLU A 317 37.38 3.63 -30.86
CA GLU A 317 38.16 3.84 -32.09
C GLU A 317 38.39 5.32 -32.42
N ARG A 318 37.38 6.18 -32.18
CA ARG A 318 37.51 7.63 -32.38
C ARG A 318 38.53 8.25 -31.42
N ALA A 319 38.56 7.81 -30.16
CA ALA A 319 39.54 8.27 -29.17
C ALA A 319 40.98 7.83 -29.53
N ALA A 320 41.16 6.62 -30.07
CA ALA A 320 42.45 6.10 -30.51
C ALA A 320 43.00 6.83 -31.76
N ALA A 321 42.12 7.24 -32.68
CA ALA A 321 42.48 7.97 -33.89
C ALA A 321 43.02 9.38 -33.59
N THR A 322 42.48 10.07 -32.58
CA THR A 322 42.93 11.42 -32.19
C THR A 322 44.33 11.41 -31.57
N LYS A 323 44.65 10.37 -30.76
CA LYS A 323 46.00 10.18 -30.19
C LYS A 323 47.06 9.91 -31.26
N ARG A 324 46.72 9.22 -32.36
CA ARG A 324 47.64 8.95 -33.47
C ARG A 324 47.97 10.21 -34.30
N LYS A 325 47.04 11.15 -34.45
CA LYS A 325 47.29 12.42 -35.15
C LYS A 325 48.21 13.37 -34.35
N ALA A 326 48.05 13.46 -33.03
CA ALA A 326 48.91 14.30 -32.18
C ALA A 326 50.38 13.85 -32.19
N LYS A 327 50.64 12.53 -32.25
CA LYS A 327 52.01 11.99 -32.28
C LYS A 327 52.75 12.25 -33.60
N ARG A 328 52.03 12.56 -34.69
CA ARG A 328 52.61 12.78 -36.02
C ARG A 328 53.09 14.22 -36.25
N TRP A 329 52.68 15.18 -35.41
CA TRP A 329 53.08 16.59 -35.51
C TRP A 329 54.32 16.94 -34.66
N ALA A 330 54.76 16.06 -33.75
CA ALA A 330 55.93 16.30 -32.89
C ALA A 330 57.30 16.03 -33.58
N GLY A 331 57.30 15.70 -34.87
CA GLY A 331 58.48 15.22 -35.59
C GLY A 331 58.99 16.15 -36.69
N LYS A 332 59.31 17.41 -36.38
CA LYS A 332 60.31 18.21 -37.14
C LYS A 332 60.52 19.58 -36.51
N ALA A 333 61.63 19.76 -35.81
CA ALA A 333 62.21 21.07 -35.54
C ALA A 333 63.73 21.00 -35.81
N PRO A 334 64.32 22.02 -36.46
CA PRO A 334 65.72 22.01 -36.84
C PRO A 334 66.63 22.32 -35.64
N ALA A 335 67.80 21.68 -35.64
CA ALA A 335 68.85 21.86 -34.66
C ALA A 335 69.66 23.12 -34.98
N ASP A 336 69.69 24.09 -34.05
CA ASP A 336 70.84 24.98 -33.90
C ASP A 336 71.00 25.36 -32.41
N GLY A 337 72.26 25.50 -32.00
CA GLY A 337 72.72 25.36 -30.63
C GLY A 337 72.49 26.55 -29.70
N GLY A 338 73.01 26.41 -28.48
CA GLY A 338 73.11 27.53 -27.54
C GLY A 338 72.85 27.13 -26.10
N LYS A 339 73.94 26.97 -25.34
CA LYS A 339 73.99 26.63 -23.92
C LYS A 339 73.26 27.69 -23.07
N HIS A 340 71.99 27.47 -22.71
CA HIS A 340 71.32 28.05 -21.53
C HIS A 340 69.96 27.35 -21.35
N LYS A 341 69.94 26.09 -20.91
CA LYS A 341 68.68 25.33 -20.77
C LYS A 341 68.75 24.30 -19.65
N LYS A 342 68.91 24.76 -18.41
CA LYS A 342 68.72 23.91 -17.21
C LYS A 342 67.69 24.47 -16.21
N HIS A 343 67.18 25.68 -16.42
CA HIS A 343 66.17 26.27 -15.53
C HIS A 343 64.72 26.19 -16.04
N HIS A 344 64.47 25.89 -17.32
CA HIS A 344 63.10 25.90 -17.87
C HIS A 344 62.37 24.54 -17.85
N GLU A 345 63.08 23.42 -17.70
CA GLU A 345 62.47 22.08 -17.75
C GLU A 345 61.64 21.73 -16.50
N GLY A 346 61.87 22.45 -15.39
CA GLY A 346 61.10 22.28 -14.16
C GLY A 346 59.69 22.89 -14.23
N ASP A 347 59.54 24.01 -14.95
CA ASP A 347 58.26 24.71 -15.06
C ASP A 347 57.29 23.99 -15.99
N ASP A 348 57.79 23.38 -17.06
CA ASP A 348 56.96 22.58 -17.97
C ASP A 348 56.42 21.31 -17.29
N LYS A 349 57.24 20.66 -16.44
CA LYS A 349 56.79 19.50 -15.65
C LYS A 349 55.76 19.87 -14.59
N ARG A 350 55.87 21.05 -13.98
CA ARG A 350 54.86 21.56 -13.04
C ARG A 350 53.55 21.88 -13.74
N LYS A 351 53.59 22.55 -14.89
CA LYS A 351 52.38 22.84 -15.69
C LYS A 351 51.70 21.55 -16.16
N GLN A 352 52.49 20.58 -16.62
CA GLN A 352 51.95 19.28 -17.07
C GLN A 352 51.31 18.51 -15.91
N LYS A 353 51.94 18.49 -14.72
CA LYS A 353 51.38 17.85 -13.53
C LYS A 353 50.10 18.53 -13.06
N GLN A 354 50.06 19.87 -13.10
CA GLN A 354 48.87 20.64 -12.71
C GLN A 354 47.71 20.43 -13.69
N GLN A 355 48.01 20.31 -14.98
CA GLN A 355 47.01 20.03 -16.01
C GLN A 355 46.48 18.59 -15.93
N GLN A 356 47.33 17.63 -15.54
CA GLN A 356 46.91 16.26 -15.28
C GLN A 356 46.03 16.17 -14.03
N GLN A 357 46.36 16.91 -12.98
CA GLN A 357 45.58 16.93 -11.75
C GLN A 357 44.18 17.55 -11.96
N GLN A 358 44.09 18.60 -12.79
CA GLN A 358 42.79 19.17 -13.19
C GLN A 358 41.96 18.21 -14.06
N GLN A 359 42.59 17.39 -14.90
CA GLN A 359 41.88 16.37 -15.66
C GLN A 359 41.37 15.24 -14.75
N GLU A 360 42.16 14.80 -13.77
CA GLU A 360 41.72 13.80 -12.80
C GLU A 360 40.55 14.30 -11.96
N GLU A 361 40.58 15.56 -11.51
CA GLU A 361 39.49 16.18 -10.75
C GLU A 361 38.20 16.30 -11.59
N GLN A 362 38.29 16.69 -12.87
CA GLN A 362 37.13 16.74 -13.78
C GLN A 362 36.54 15.35 -14.06
N VAL A 363 37.38 14.32 -14.22
CA VAL A 363 36.90 12.94 -14.40
C VAL A 363 36.19 12.46 -13.14
N GLN A 364 36.73 12.77 -11.96
CA GLN A 364 36.13 12.38 -10.69
C GLN A 364 34.79 13.08 -10.42
N GLU A 365 34.66 14.35 -10.82
CA GLU A 365 33.41 15.11 -10.75
C GLU A 365 32.36 14.57 -11.74
N GLN A 366 32.79 14.14 -12.94
CA GLN A 366 31.90 13.46 -13.89
C GLN A 366 31.45 12.09 -13.41
N GLU A 367 32.35 11.26 -12.85
CA GLU A 367 31.98 9.96 -12.27
C GLU A 367 30.99 10.14 -11.12
N GLN A 368 31.20 11.11 -10.22
CA GLN A 368 30.24 11.40 -9.14
C GLN A 368 28.87 11.89 -9.64
N ALA A 369 28.85 12.70 -10.70
CA ALA A 369 27.60 13.14 -11.31
C ALA A 369 26.85 11.98 -11.98
N GLN A 370 27.57 11.07 -12.64
CA GLN A 370 27.00 9.91 -13.30
C GLN A 370 26.45 8.90 -12.28
N ASP A 371 27.19 8.63 -11.19
CA ASP A 371 26.71 7.78 -10.09
C ASP A 371 25.44 8.34 -9.44
N GLN A 372 25.33 9.68 -9.31
CA GLN A 372 24.11 10.34 -8.80
C GLN A 372 22.93 10.23 -9.77
N GLU A 373 23.16 10.32 -11.08
CA GLU A 373 22.12 10.13 -12.08
C GLU A 373 21.61 8.68 -12.09
N GLU A 374 22.49 7.69 -11.99
CA GLU A 374 22.13 6.27 -11.95
C GLU A 374 21.36 5.92 -10.66
N GLU A 375 21.77 6.45 -9.49
CA GLU A 375 21.03 6.28 -8.24
C GLU A 375 19.65 6.98 -8.28
N GLU A 376 19.54 8.13 -8.94
CA GLU A 376 18.26 8.79 -9.17
C GLU A 376 17.35 8.01 -10.12
N GLU A 377 17.90 7.39 -11.15
CA GLU A 377 17.16 6.59 -12.13
C GLU A 377 16.65 5.30 -11.49
N ASP A 378 17.46 4.61 -10.70
CA ASP A 378 17.04 3.46 -9.89
C ASP A 378 15.97 3.85 -8.87
N ALA A 379 16.11 5.00 -8.21
CA ALA A 379 15.07 5.49 -7.29
C ALA A 379 13.76 5.84 -8.02
N ARG A 380 13.82 6.28 -9.29
CA ARG A 380 12.64 6.52 -10.13
C ARG A 380 12.02 5.20 -10.58
N SER A 381 12.81 4.22 -11.01
CA SER A 381 12.33 2.92 -11.48
C SER A 381 11.60 2.17 -10.36
N VAL A 382 12.15 2.18 -9.14
CA VAL A 382 11.52 1.58 -7.95
C VAL A 382 10.25 2.33 -7.53
N ALA A 383 10.21 3.65 -7.72
CA ALA A 383 9.00 4.44 -7.43
C ALA A 383 7.89 4.22 -8.47
N SER A 384 8.23 3.91 -9.72
CA SER A 384 7.28 3.57 -10.79
C SER A 384 6.90 2.09 -10.85
N ALA A 385 7.57 1.24 -10.09
CA ALA A 385 7.29 -0.20 -10.10
C ALA A 385 5.81 -0.47 -9.73
N PRO A 386 5.11 -1.34 -10.48
CA PRO A 386 3.78 -1.81 -10.11
C PRO A 386 3.80 -2.35 -8.66
N GLY A 387 2.88 -1.86 -7.83
CA GLY A 387 2.82 -2.19 -6.39
C GLY A 387 3.58 -1.22 -5.46
N SER A 388 4.29 -0.21 -5.98
CA SER A 388 4.83 0.84 -5.13
C SER A 388 3.71 1.71 -4.55
N ILE A 389 3.91 2.22 -3.32
CA ILE A 389 2.98 3.20 -2.71
C ILE A 389 2.84 4.45 -3.59
N GLY A 390 3.89 4.83 -4.34
CA GLY A 390 3.82 5.95 -5.27
C GLY A 390 2.83 5.70 -6.40
N TYR A 391 2.84 4.49 -6.95
CA TYR A 391 1.90 4.06 -7.99
C TYR A 391 0.46 4.02 -7.46
N PHE A 392 0.24 3.44 -6.27
CA PHE A 392 -1.08 3.43 -5.63
C PHE A 392 -1.64 4.85 -5.39
N LEU A 393 -0.80 5.79 -4.94
CA LEU A 393 -1.25 7.16 -4.67
C LEU A 393 -1.65 7.93 -5.94
N GLN A 394 -1.02 7.61 -7.08
CA GLN A 394 -1.36 8.20 -8.37
C GLN A 394 -2.60 7.55 -9.00
N SER A 395 -2.97 6.35 -8.55
CA SER A 395 -4.15 5.67 -9.06
C SER A 395 -5.44 6.40 -8.64
N PRO A 396 -6.55 6.25 -9.40
CA PRO A 396 -7.86 6.74 -8.99
C PRO A 396 -8.28 6.24 -7.60
N GLN A 397 -7.77 5.09 -7.19
CA GLN A 397 -8.06 4.48 -5.89
C GLN A 397 -7.32 5.19 -4.76
N GLY A 398 -6.04 5.49 -4.95
CA GLY A 398 -5.27 6.32 -4.02
C GLY A 398 -5.96 7.66 -3.76
N HIS A 399 -6.53 8.27 -4.81
CA HIS A 399 -7.30 9.51 -4.67
C HIS A 399 -8.60 9.35 -3.85
N ARG A 400 -9.38 8.29 -4.09
CA ARG A 400 -10.59 7.97 -3.31
C ARG A 400 -10.27 7.67 -1.84
N TRP A 401 -9.18 6.96 -1.62
CA TRP A 401 -8.69 6.64 -0.29
C TRP A 401 -8.26 7.91 0.44
N TRP A 402 -7.47 8.76 -0.21
CA TRP A 402 -7.01 10.04 0.34
C TRP A 402 -8.18 10.98 0.67
N THR A 403 -9.15 11.11 -0.23
CA THR A 403 -10.37 11.92 0.05
C THR A 403 -11.16 11.36 1.24
N SER A 404 -11.30 10.04 1.35
CA SER A 404 -11.93 9.38 2.51
C SER A 404 -11.17 9.64 3.80
N PHE A 405 -9.84 9.57 3.76
CA PHE A 405 -8.97 9.91 4.88
C PHE A 405 -9.15 11.35 5.33
N ILE A 406 -9.17 12.31 4.41
CA ILE A 406 -9.44 13.73 4.72
C ILE A 406 -10.84 13.91 5.32
N GLY A 407 -11.86 13.26 4.75
CA GLY A 407 -13.22 13.26 5.28
C GLY A 407 -13.29 12.76 6.72
N ALA A 408 -12.57 11.68 7.05
CA ALA A 408 -12.47 11.14 8.41
C ALA A 408 -11.83 12.15 9.38
N GLN A 409 -10.80 12.89 8.98
CA GLN A 409 -10.20 13.93 9.83
C GLN A 409 -11.15 15.12 10.05
N VAL A 410 -11.91 15.52 9.03
CA VAL A 410 -12.96 16.55 9.19
C VAL A 410 -14.02 16.09 10.17
N LEU A 411 -14.50 14.85 10.07
CA LEU A 411 -15.45 14.28 11.05
C LEU A 411 -14.88 14.26 12.46
N LEU A 412 -13.62 13.84 12.65
CA LEU A 412 -12.95 13.85 13.95
C LEU A 412 -12.88 15.27 14.54
N SER A 413 -12.59 16.28 13.72
CA SER A 413 -12.59 17.68 14.16
C SER A 413 -13.98 18.21 14.50
N LEU A 414 -15.01 17.80 13.74
CA LEU A 414 -16.41 18.15 14.00
C LEU A 414 -16.89 17.52 15.31
N THR A 415 -16.47 16.28 15.60
CA THR A 415 -16.71 15.63 16.89
C THR A 415 -16.06 16.42 18.02
N GLY A 416 -14.79 16.86 17.87
CA GLY A 416 -14.12 17.73 18.83
C GLY A 416 -14.89 19.05 19.07
N LEU A 417 -15.37 19.70 18.00
CA LEU A 417 -16.20 20.90 18.09
C LEU A 417 -17.53 20.63 18.83
N ALA A 418 -18.23 19.54 18.48
CA ALA A 418 -19.48 19.18 19.13
C ALA A 418 -19.27 18.97 20.65
N TYR A 419 -18.15 18.37 21.05
CA TYR A 419 -17.80 18.26 22.46
C TYR A 419 -17.56 19.61 23.14
N THR A 420 -16.92 20.57 22.46
CA THR A 420 -16.77 21.93 23.04
C THR A 420 -18.11 22.65 23.26
N VAL A 421 -19.07 22.46 22.36
CA VAL A 421 -20.43 23.00 22.53
C VAL A 421 -21.14 22.30 23.69
N LEU A 422 -21.02 20.97 23.80
CA LEU A 422 -21.59 20.22 24.90
C LEU A 422 -20.99 20.61 26.25
N LEU A 423 -19.68 20.90 26.29
CA LEU A 423 -18.98 21.41 27.47
C LEU A 423 -19.59 22.71 27.98
N ASP A 424 -19.77 23.70 27.08
CA ASP A 424 -20.34 25.00 27.44
C ASP A 424 -21.82 24.92 27.86
N VAL A 425 -22.58 23.92 27.35
CA VAL A 425 -24.03 23.81 27.63
C VAL A 425 -24.34 22.95 28.86
N TYR A 426 -23.63 21.85 29.08
CA TYR A 426 -24.10 20.78 30.00
C TYR A 426 -23.22 20.52 31.22
N ILE A 427 -21.95 20.92 31.23
CA ILE A 427 -20.99 20.30 32.14
C ILE A 427 -20.80 21.13 33.41
N LYS A 428 -21.13 20.50 34.55
CA LYS A 428 -20.78 20.98 35.89
C LYS A 428 -19.28 20.77 36.13
N HIS A 429 -18.68 21.68 36.90
CA HIS A 429 -17.23 21.92 37.04
C HIS A 429 -16.28 20.72 37.22
N ASP A 430 -16.74 19.55 37.66
CA ASP A 430 -15.85 18.46 38.10
C ASP A 430 -15.18 17.68 36.95
N ALA A 431 -15.79 17.65 35.76
CA ALA A 431 -15.28 16.88 34.60
C ALA A 431 -14.72 17.76 33.46
N GLU A 432 -14.80 19.08 33.62
CA GLU A 432 -14.36 20.08 32.64
C GLU A 432 -12.91 19.85 32.12
N PRO A 433 -11.86 19.66 32.97
CA PRO A 433 -10.49 19.55 32.47
C PRO A 433 -10.21 18.36 31.56
N MET A 434 -10.74 17.18 31.90
CA MET A 434 -10.48 15.96 31.15
C MET A 434 -11.11 16.02 29.76
N LEU A 435 -12.30 16.60 29.70
CA LEU A 435 -13.04 16.83 28.47
C LEU A 435 -12.42 17.90 27.58
N VAL A 436 -12.00 19.02 28.17
CA VAL A 436 -11.24 20.08 27.48
C VAL A 436 -9.96 19.49 26.89
N PHE A 437 -9.25 18.65 27.64
CA PHE A 437 -8.07 17.94 27.15
C PHE A 437 -8.39 16.97 26.01
N ALA A 438 -9.46 16.17 26.13
CA ALA A 438 -9.89 15.26 25.07
C ALA A 438 -10.24 15.99 23.77
N CYS A 439 -10.95 17.13 23.86
CA CYS A 439 -11.25 17.99 22.71
C CYS A 439 -9.96 18.48 22.04
N LEU A 440 -9.01 18.99 22.83
CA LEU A 440 -7.72 19.44 22.33
C LEU A 440 -6.96 18.30 21.62
N CYS A 441 -6.96 17.09 22.17
CA CYS A 441 -6.34 15.92 21.55
C CYS A 441 -6.99 15.57 20.19
N CYS A 442 -8.33 15.50 20.12
CA CYS A 442 -9.03 15.21 18.87
C CYS A 442 -8.74 16.25 17.78
N LEU A 443 -8.80 17.53 18.13
CA LEU A 443 -8.58 18.64 17.20
C LEU A 443 -7.11 18.69 16.74
N THR A 444 -6.16 18.49 17.67
CA THR A 444 -4.73 18.42 17.34
C THR A 444 -4.43 17.23 16.44
N ALA A 445 -4.93 16.03 16.78
CA ALA A 445 -4.72 14.84 15.96
C ALA A 445 -5.27 15.04 14.54
N ALA A 446 -6.49 15.56 14.39
CA ALA A 446 -7.09 15.84 13.09
C ALA A 446 -6.22 16.79 12.25
N ILE A 447 -5.77 17.89 12.83
CA ILE A 447 -4.95 18.91 12.14
C ILE A 447 -3.58 18.35 11.73
N PHE A 448 -2.87 17.68 12.63
CA PHE A 448 -1.54 17.14 12.35
C PHE A 448 -1.58 15.98 11.35
N LEU A 449 -2.61 15.12 11.42
CA LEU A 449 -2.81 14.03 10.45
C LEU A 449 -3.19 14.58 9.08
N THR A 450 -4.09 15.55 9.00
CA THR A 450 -4.44 16.18 7.72
C THR A 450 -3.24 16.88 7.09
N TYR A 451 -2.53 17.73 7.84
CA TYR A 451 -1.41 18.45 7.30
C TYR A 451 -0.21 17.53 7.02
N GLY A 452 0.25 16.78 8.02
CA GLY A 452 1.46 15.97 7.90
C GLY A 452 1.27 14.78 6.97
N VAL A 453 0.32 13.93 7.30
CA VAL A 453 0.09 12.65 6.60
C VAL A 453 -0.71 12.89 5.31
N GLY A 454 -1.80 13.66 5.39
CA GLY A 454 -2.60 14.03 4.22
C GLY A 454 -1.81 14.87 3.21
N GLY A 455 -0.99 15.81 3.65
CA GLY A 455 -0.10 16.58 2.78
C GLY A 455 1.00 15.73 2.15
N ARG A 456 1.68 14.87 2.93
CA ARG A 456 2.71 13.95 2.39
C ARG A 456 2.16 12.97 1.36
N TRP A 457 0.88 12.63 1.44
CA TRP A 457 0.22 11.79 0.44
C TRP A 457 -0.30 12.57 -0.76
N ALA A 458 -0.85 13.77 -0.54
CA ALA A 458 -1.30 14.63 -1.63
C ALA A 458 -0.15 15.07 -2.54
N TYR A 459 1.02 15.33 -1.95
CA TYR A 459 2.21 15.77 -2.68
C TYR A 459 3.27 14.70 -2.54
N SER A 460 3.62 14.08 -3.67
CA SER A 460 4.59 12.98 -3.77
C SER A 460 5.84 13.20 -2.89
N ARG A 461 6.38 12.08 -2.35
CA ARG A 461 7.37 12.05 -1.25
C ARG A 461 8.57 13.00 -1.39
N LYS A 462 8.95 13.40 -2.61
CA LYS A 462 10.14 14.22 -2.86
C LYS A 462 9.96 15.70 -2.48
N GLN A 463 8.74 16.23 -2.43
CA GLN A 463 8.52 17.68 -2.23
C GLN A 463 7.84 18.06 -0.92
N TRP A 464 7.29 17.12 -0.15
CA TRP A 464 6.60 17.44 1.11
C TRP A 464 7.51 17.27 2.32
N SER A 465 7.76 18.36 3.03
CA SER A 465 8.32 18.39 4.37
C SER A 465 7.23 18.81 5.36
N PHE A 466 7.27 18.26 6.57
CA PHE A 466 6.35 18.67 7.64
C PHE A 466 6.59 20.13 8.07
N PHE A 467 7.77 20.68 7.85
CA PHE A 467 8.04 22.08 8.13
C PHE A 467 8.46 22.76 6.83
N GLN A 468 7.54 23.56 6.27
CA GLN A 468 7.70 24.23 4.99
C GLN A 468 7.26 25.70 5.07
N PRO A 469 7.94 26.53 5.88
CA PRO A 469 7.63 27.94 5.92
C PRO A 469 7.90 28.56 4.54
N PHE A 470 6.92 29.27 4.00
CA PHE A 470 7.02 30.02 2.74
C PHE A 470 7.33 29.18 1.48
N ILE A 471 7.11 27.86 1.51
CA ILE A 471 7.27 27.00 0.34
C ILE A 471 5.87 26.69 -0.24
N GLY A 472 5.69 26.97 -1.53
CA GLY A 472 4.43 26.77 -2.26
C GLY A 472 3.89 28.06 -2.89
N GLY A 473 2.72 27.99 -3.53
CA GLY A 473 2.07 29.18 -4.09
C GLY A 473 1.64 30.19 -3.00
N PRO A 474 1.51 31.49 -3.32
CA PRO A 474 1.18 32.52 -2.34
C PRO A 474 -0.15 32.26 -1.60
N ILE A 475 -1.14 31.68 -2.30
CA ILE A 475 -2.43 31.31 -1.71
C ILE A 475 -2.27 30.16 -0.70
N PHE A 476 -1.48 29.14 -1.03
CA PHE A 476 -1.18 28.04 -0.12
C PHE A 476 -0.51 28.55 1.17
N ILE A 477 0.50 29.42 1.03
CA ILE A 477 1.21 30.03 2.15
C ILE A 477 0.25 30.85 3.03
N ALA A 478 -0.61 31.67 2.42
CA ALA A 478 -1.59 32.49 3.15
C ALA A 478 -2.59 31.62 3.93
N LEU A 479 -3.15 30.57 3.30
CA LEU A 479 -4.07 29.64 3.96
C LEU A 479 -3.39 28.88 5.10
N GLN A 480 -2.16 28.42 4.90
CA GLN A 480 -1.39 27.74 5.94
C GLN A 480 -1.12 28.66 7.13
N MET A 481 -0.63 29.88 6.91
CA MET A 481 -0.43 30.85 7.99
C MET A 481 -1.71 31.12 8.77
N LEU A 482 -2.83 31.26 8.07
CA LEU A 482 -4.14 31.48 8.68
C LEU A 482 -4.57 30.27 9.52
N ALA A 483 -4.46 29.05 8.97
CA ALA A 483 -4.78 27.81 9.68
C ALA A 483 -3.96 27.65 10.97
N TRP A 484 -2.64 27.84 10.91
CA TRP A 484 -1.77 27.75 12.09
C TRP A 484 -2.05 28.83 13.12
N THR A 485 -2.46 30.03 12.69
CA THR A 485 -2.85 31.12 13.60
C THR A 485 -4.14 30.78 14.37
N PHE A 486 -5.16 30.27 13.66
CA PHE A 486 -6.40 29.82 14.29
C PHE A 486 -6.15 28.64 15.25
N PHE A 487 -5.35 27.66 14.84
CA PHE A 487 -4.99 26.53 15.68
C PHE A 487 -4.20 26.96 16.92
N GLY A 488 -3.19 27.81 16.77
CA GLY A 488 -2.39 28.32 17.89
C GLY A 488 -3.24 29.09 18.90
N THR A 489 -4.18 29.90 18.41
CA THR A 489 -5.14 30.64 19.26
C THR A 489 -6.03 29.67 20.03
N ALA A 490 -6.61 28.67 19.35
CA ALA A 490 -7.44 27.65 19.99
C ALA A 490 -6.66 26.85 21.05
N ALA A 491 -5.47 26.35 20.69
CA ALA A 491 -4.61 25.58 21.59
C ALA A 491 -4.22 26.39 22.84
N PHE A 492 -3.94 27.69 22.67
CA PHE A 492 -3.67 28.59 23.80
C PHE A 492 -4.87 28.72 24.73
N VAL A 493 -6.08 28.90 24.19
CA VAL A 493 -7.31 28.97 25.01
C VAL A 493 -7.57 27.64 25.73
N PHE A 494 -7.48 26.49 25.03
CA PHE A 494 -7.58 25.18 25.67
C PHE A 494 -6.56 24.99 26.79
N LEU A 495 -5.31 25.41 26.57
CA LEU A 495 -4.27 25.37 27.58
C LEU A 495 -4.60 26.24 28.80
N LEU A 496 -5.13 27.45 28.59
CA LEU A 496 -5.59 28.30 29.69
C LEU A 496 -6.73 27.65 30.49
N HIS A 497 -7.67 26.96 29.86
CA HIS A 497 -8.72 26.22 30.56
C HIS A 497 -8.17 25.02 31.35
N ILE A 498 -7.22 24.28 30.77
CA ILE A 498 -6.54 23.18 31.46
C ILE A 498 -5.76 23.73 32.67
N LEU A 499 -4.98 24.79 32.47
CA LEU A 499 -4.22 25.44 33.55
C LEU A 499 -5.16 26.02 34.62
N ARG A 500 -6.30 26.61 34.25
CA ARG A 500 -7.33 27.08 35.18
C ARG A 500 -7.82 25.92 36.05
N ALA A 501 -8.21 24.82 35.43
CA ALA A 501 -8.71 23.64 36.13
C ALA A 501 -7.64 23.00 37.03
N LEU A 502 -6.37 22.99 36.62
CA LEU A 502 -5.24 22.58 37.46
C LEU A 502 -4.98 23.58 38.59
N SER A 503 -5.17 24.88 38.32
CA SER A 503 -4.99 25.98 39.27
C SER A 503 -6.13 26.12 40.27
N VAL A 504 -7.17 25.27 40.22
CA VAL A 504 -8.11 25.07 41.35
C VAL A 504 -7.35 24.67 42.64
N CYS A 505 -6.07 24.27 42.54
CA CYS A 505 -5.14 24.17 43.68
C CYS A 505 -4.63 25.53 44.24
N ILE A 506 -4.96 26.68 43.62
CA ILE A 506 -4.53 28.04 44.01
C ILE A 506 -5.77 28.96 44.06
N PRO A 507 -6.35 29.21 45.25
CA PRO A 507 -7.69 29.78 45.41
C PRO A 507 -7.84 31.30 45.16
N ALA A 508 -6.93 31.96 44.43
CA ALA A 508 -6.80 33.43 44.52
C ALA A 508 -7.28 34.24 43.29
N TYR A 509 -7.70 33.63 42.20
CA TYR A 509 -8.03 34.39 40.98
C TYR A 509 -9.11 33.66 40.18
N THR A 510 -10.20 34.36 39.83
CA THR A 510 -11.12 34.16 38.69
C THR A 510 -12.62 33.94 38.95
N ASP A 511 -13.30 34.94 39.53
CA ASP A 511 -14.77 34.98 39.53
C ASP A 511 -15.39 35.65 38.28
N ASP A 512 -14.64 36.45 37.50
CA ASP A 512 -15.22 37.34 36.47
C ASP A 512 -15.04 36.93 34.99
N VAL A 513 -14.49 35.75 34.69
CA VAL A 513 -14.26 35.29 33.29
C VAL A 513 -15.44 34.47 32.73
N SER A 514 -16.55 34.42 33.46
CA SER A 514 -17.67 33.49 33.25
C SER A 514 -18.67 33.86 32.15
N ALA A 515 -18.51 35.02 31.47
CA ALA A 515 -19.55 35.55 30.58
C ALA A 515 -19.45 35.15 29.10
N LEU A 516 -18.38 34.49 28.65
CA LEU A 516 -18.18 34.14 27.23
C LEU A 516 -17.98 32.62 27.05
N PRO A 517 -18.61 32.00 26.03
CA PRO A 517 -18.40 30.59 25.66
C PRO A 517 -17.00 30.38 25.06
N THR A 518 -16.00 30.52 25.93
CA THR A 518 -14.58 30.56 25.62
C THR A 518 -14.08 29.21 25.09
N ILE A 519 -14.70 28.10 25.52
CA ILE A 519 -14.36 26.76 25.05
C ILE A 519 -14.97 26.49 23.67
N THR A 520 -16.24 26.84 23.43
CA THR A 520 -16.85 26.72 22.09
C THR A 520 -16.14 27.59 21.07
N THR A 521 -15.77 28.82 21.44
CA THR A 521 -15.01 29.71 20.53
C THR A 521 -13.63 29.15 20.19
N ALA A 522 -12.93 28.52 21.16
CA ALA A 522 -11.69 27.79 20.89
C ALA A 522 -11.91 26.57 19.99
N GLY A 523 -12.95 25.77 20.24
CA GLY A 523 -13.33 24.64 19.40
C GLY A 523 -13.62 25.07 17.96
N LEU A 524 -14.38 26.16 17.77
CA LEU A 524 -14.71 26.72 16.46
C LEU A 524 -13.46 27.21 15.73
N ALA A 525 -12.56 27.90 16.43
CA ALA A 525 -11.28 28.34 15.86
C ALA A 525 -10.44 27.14 15.39
N ALA A 526 -10.33 26.07 16.19
CA ALA A 526 -9.62 24.85 15.78
C ALA A 526 -10.29 24.13 14.60
N PHE A 527 -11.63 24.07 14.56
CA PHE A 527 -12.34 23.51 13.43
C PHE A 527 -12.13 24.33 12.15
N LEU A 528 -12.17 25.67 12.23
CA LEU A 528 -11.85 26.54 11.10
C LEU A 528 -10.40 26.34 10.63
N ALA A 529 -9.44 26.18 11.55
CA ALA A 529 -8.07 25.84 11.21
C ALA A 529 -7.99 24.54 10.40
N GLN A 530 -8.76 23.52 10.80
CA GLN A 530 -8.84 22.26 10.06
C GLN A 530 -9.43 22.42 8.66
N VAL A 531 -10.54 23.15 8.51
CA VAL A 531 -11.17 23.42 7.21
C VAL A 531 -10.22 24.18 6.28
N ILE A 532 -9.52 25.19 6.81
CA ILE A 532 -8.54 25.97 6.05
C ILE A 532 -7.34 25.10 5.65
N ASN A 533 -6.88 24.21 6.52
CA ASN A 533 -5.83 23.25 6.20
C ASN A 533 -6.24 22.33 5.06
N VAL A 534 -7.44 21.74 5.13
CA VAL A 534 -7.99 20.92 4.04
C VAL A 534 -8.07 21.73 2.75
N ALA A 535 -8.64 22.94 2.80
CA ALA A 535 -8.76 23.83 1.63
C ALA A 535 -7.40 24.17 1.02
N SER A 536 -6.34 24.35 1.83
CA SER A 536 -5.00 24.62 1.33
C SER A 536 -4.41 23.44 0.55
N LEU A 537 -4.68 22.20 0.98
CA LEU A 537 -4.24 20.99 0.30
C LEU A 537 -4.97 20.84 -1.05
N PHE A 538 -6.29 21.07 -1.08
CA PHE A 538 -7.02 21.05 -2.36
C PHE A 538 -6.61 22.22 -3.28
N GLY A 539 -6.43 23.42 -2.75
CA GLY A 539 -6.10 24.61 -3.53
C GLY A 539 -4.79 24.49 -4.30
N ARG A 540 -3.76 23.87 -3.69
CA ARG A 540 -2.48 23.65 -4.38
C ARG A 540 -2.59 22.56 -5.46
N THR A 541 -3.44 21.54 -5.31
CA THR A 541 -3.67 20.57 -6.41
C THR A 541 -4.35 21.19 -7.62
N LEU A 542 -5.21 22.19 -7.42
CA LEU A 542 -5.86 22.91 -8.52
C LEU A 542 -4.88 23.83 -9.25
N MET A 543 -4.01 24.54 -8.53
CA MET A 543 -3.06 25.49 -9.10
C MET A 543 -1.94 24.82 -9.91
N GLU A 544 -1.55 23.61 -9.53
CA GLU A 544 -0.50 22.86 -10.24
C GLU A 544 -0.94 22.41 -11.63
N LYS A 545 -2.25 22.25 -11.85
CA LYS A 545 -2.81 21.86 -13.15
C LYS A 545 -2.72 22.96 -14.22
N ASP A 546 -2.61 24.22 -13.80
CA ASP A 546 -2.65 25.39 -14.68
C ASP A 546 -1.27 25.99 -14.97
N SER A 547 -0.19 25.49 -14.33
CA SER A 547 1.17 25.93 -14.65
C SER A 547 1.73 25.08 -15.79
N PRO A 548 1.93 25.64 -17.01
CA PRO A 548 2.63 24.93 -18.07
C PRO A 548 4.07 24.67 -17.62
N MET A 549 4.47 23.40 -17.59
CA MET A 549 5.85 22.99 -17.33
C MET A 549 6.81 23.52 -18.40
#